data_AF-R7TM47-F1
#
_entry.id   AF-R7TM47-F1
#
_cell.length_a   1.000
_cell.length_b   1.000
_cell.length_c   1.000
_cell.angle_alpha   90.00
_cell.angle_beta   90.00
_cell.angle_gamma   90.00
#
_symmetry.space_group_name_H-M   'P 1'
#
loop_
_entity.id
_entity.type
_entity.pdbx_description
1 polymer ?
#
loop_
_entity_poly.entity_id
_entity_poly.type
_entity_poly.pdbx_seq_one_letter_code
_entity_poly.pdbx_strand_id
1 'polypeptide(L)' 'CNAVYVEKYGTIYSPNFPSFYDNNMDCLALIKAPPSTVIVIKFKHMDIENHEDCIYDWLEVIP' A
#
# COMPACT_ATOMS: atom_id res chain seq x y z
N CYS A 1 2.64 -8.74 -6.51
CA CYS A 1 1.81 -7.56 -6.16
C CYS A 1 2.40 -6.24 -6.63
N ASN A 2 3.63 -6.21 -7.17
CA ASN A 2 4.24 -4.98 -7.65
C ASN A 2 3.38 -4.31 -8.74
N ALA A 3 3.13 -3.01 -8.60
CA ALA A 3 2.25 -2.27 -9.47
C ALA A 3 2.70 -0.81 -9.65
N VAL A 4 2.31 -0.21 -10.77
CA VAL A 4 2.54 1.20 -11.07
C VAL A 4 1.20 1.88 -11.30
N TYR A 5 0.96 2.98 -10.56
CA TYR A 5 -0.25 3.78 -10.65
C TYR A 5 0.08 5.15 -11.22
N VAL A 6 -0.53 5.48 -12.36
CA VAL A 6 -0.38 6.78 -13.04
C VAL A 6 -1.69 7.55 -13.12
N GLU A 7 -2.78 6.94 -12.65
CA GLU A 7 -4.10 7.53 -12.65
C GLU A 7 -4.22 8.64 -11.60
N LYS A 8 -5.02 9.67 -11.91
CA LYS A 8 -5.24 10.80 -11.00
C LYS A 8 -5.90 10.38 -9.68
N TYR A 9 -6.74 9.35 -9.73
CA TYR A 9 -7.44 8.77 -8.59
C TYR A 9 -7.48 7.25 -8.73
N GLY A 10 -7.49 6.54 -7.60
CA GLY A 10 -7.58 5.09 -7.59
C GLY A 10 -7.76 4.54 -6.19
N THR A 11 -7.92 3.23 -6.09
CA THR A 11 -7.87 2.49 -4.83
C THR A 11 -6.87 1.36 -5.00
N ILE A 12 -5.98 1.23 -4.02
CA ILE A 12 -4.98 0.16 -3.94
C ILE A 12 -5.49 -0.81 -2.89
N TYR A 13 -5.39 -2.10 -3.21
CA TYR A 13 -5.79 -3.18 -2.32
C TYR A 13 -4.57 -4.05 -2.02
N SER A 14 -4.53 -4.62 -0.82
CA SER A 14 -3.63 -5.74 -0.56
C SER A 14 -4.01 -6.91 -1.48
N PRO A 15 -3.05 -7.77 -1.82
CA PRO A 15 -3.36 -9.00 -2.54
C PRO A 15 -4.40 -9.83 -1.81
N ASN A 16 -5.28 -10.47 -2.57
CA ASN A 16 -6.40 -11.27 -2.09
C ASN A 16 -7.51 -10.52 -1.35
N PHE A 17 -7.40 -9.21 -1.11
CA PHE A 17 -8.48 -8.44 -0.47
C PHE A 17 -9.83 -8.70 -1.16
N PRO A 18 -10.91 -9.03 -0.42
CA PRO A 18 -11.08 -8.87 1.03
C PRO A 18 -10.62 -10.06 1.91
N SER A 19 -9.98 -11.09 1.32
CA SER A 19 -9.34 -12.16 2.08
C SER A 19 -7.96 -11.74 2.61
N PHE A 20 -7.38 -12.58 3.47
CA PHE A 20 -6.06 -12.36 4.03
C PHE A 20 -4.97 -12.29 2.95
N TYR A 21 -3.98 -11.44 3.18
CA TYR A 21 -2.74 -11.45 2.41
C TYR A 21 -1.95 -12.73 2.73
N ASP A 22 -1.06 -13.12 1.82
CA ASP A 22 -0.20 -14.29 2.00
C ASP A 22 0.99 -13.96 2.93
N ASN A 23 1.60 -14.97 3.53
CA ASN A 23 2.81 -14.78 4.34
C ASN A 23 4.04 -14.49 3.45
N ASN A 24 5.06 -13.82 4.02
CA ASN A 24 6.35 -13.52 3.36
C ASN A 24 6.20 -12.69 2.07
N MET A 25 5.26 -11.76 2.06
CA MET A 25 5.04 -10.88 0.92
C MET A 25 5.98 -9.68 0.95
N ASP A 26 6.54 -9.37 -0.22
CA ASP A 26 7.29 -8.14 -0.48
C ASP A 26 6.65 -7.44 -1.68
N CYS A 27 5.96 -6.32 -1.41
CA CYS A 27 5.12 -5.62 -2.37
C CYS A 27 5.54 -4.17 -2.53
N LEU A 28 5.75 -3.74 -3.78
CA LEU A 28 6.02 -2.34 -4.12
C LEU A 28 4.89 -1.74 -4.97
N ALA A 29 4.28 -0.65 -4.49
CA ALA A 29 3.34 0.16 -5.26
C ALA A 29 3.98 1.52 -5.60
N LEU A 30 4.32 1.73 -6.87
CA LEU A 30 4.86 3.02 -7.34
C LEU A 30 3.72 3.92 -7.81
N ILE A 31 3.47 5.02 -7.10
CA ILE A 31 2.43 5.99 -7.45
C ILE A 31 3.08 7.23 -8.07
N LYS A 32 2.67 7.60 -9.29
CA LYS A 32 3.20 8.76 -10.01
C LYS A 32 2.10 9.80 -10.19
N ALA A 33 2.38 11.03 -9.76
CA ALA A 33 1.49 12.16 -9.97
C ALA A 33 2.07 13.12 -11.03
N PRO A 34 1.20 13.86 -11.77
CA PRO A 34 1.65 14.91 -12.67
C PRO A 34 2.44 16.02 -11.93
N PRO A 35 3.28 16.80 -12.64
CA PRO A 35 3.96 17.95 -12.07
C PRO A 35 2.99 18.91 -11.38
N SER A 36 3.45 19.57 -10.32
CA SER A 36 2.68 20.56 -9.55
C SER A 36 1.41 19.99 -8.87
N THR A 37 1.39 18.69 -8.59
CA THR A 37 0.33 18.05 -7.80
C THR A 37 0.92 17.28 -6.61
N VAL A 38 0.07 16.90 -5.66
CA VAL A 38 0.46 16.12 -4.47
C VAL A 38 -0.35 14.83 -4.42
N ILE A 39 0.30 13.74 -4.00
CA ILE A 39 -0.38 12.47 -3.74
C ILE A 39 -0.98 12.54 -2.34
N VAL A 40 -2.28 12.23 -2.23
CA VAL A 40 -2.97 12.12 -0.94
C VAL A 40 -3.39 10.67 -0.76
N ILE A 41 -2.81 10.00 0.24
CA ILE A 41 -3.12 8.61 0.58
C ILE A 41 -4.10 8.61 1.76
N LYS A 42 -5.17 7.81 1.65
CA LYS A 42 -6.14 7.59 2.73
C LYS A 42 -6.34 6.09 2.93
N PHE A 43 -5.95 5.59 4.09
CA PHE A 43 -6.25 4.22 4.51
C PHE A 43 -7.73 4.13 4.91
N LYS A 44 -8.50 3.30 4.19
CA LYS A 44 -9.91 3.04 4.50
C LYS A 44 -10.10 1.78 5.34
N HIS A 45 -9.16 0.84 5.22
CA HIS A 45 -9.13 -0.42 5.94
C HIS A 45 -7.66 -0.80 6.12
N MET A 46 -7.33 -1.30 7.30
CA MET A 46 -6.00 -1.78 7.64
C MET A 46 -6.19 -2.88 8.68
N ASP A 47 -5.71 -4.06 8.35
CA ASP A 47 -5.69 -5.24 9.21
C ASP A 47 -4.36 -5.94 8.87
N ILE A 48 -3.37 -5.78 9.74
CA ILE A 48 -2.00 -6.31 9.61
C ILE A 48 -1.55 -6.86 10.96
N GLU A 49 -0.60 -7.79 10.96
CA GLU A 49 -0.08 -8.36 12.20
C GLU A 49 0.55 -7.28 13.09
N ASN A 50 0.06 -7.16 14.33
CA ASN A 50 0.49 -6.12 15.25
C ASN A 50 1.78 -6.52 16.00
N HIS A 51 2.77 -5.64 15.97
CA HIS A 51 3.99 -5.74 16.78
C HIS A 51 4.43 -4.33 17.19
N GLU A 52 5.01 -4.17 18.38
CA GLU A 52 5.42 -2.86 18.94
C GLU A 52 6.30 -2.06 17.97
N ASP A 53 7.29 -2.72 17.38
CA ASP A 53 8.18 -2.15 16.36
C ASP A 53 7.80 -2.48 14.90
N CYS A 54 6.59 -3.02 14.66
CA CYS A 54 6.11 -3.44 13.32
C CYS A 54 7.05 -4.40 12.56
N ILE A 55 7.82 -5.24 13.25
CA ILE A 55 8.82 -6.14 12.61
C ILE A 55 8.23 -7.44 12.05
N TYR A 56 6.95 -7.72 12.31
CA TYR A 56 6.26 -8.87 11.72
C TYR A 56 5.73 -8.48 10.35
N ASP A 57 4.71 -7.63 10.31
CA ASP A 57 4.16 -7.03 9.10
C ASP A 57 4.15 -5.51 9.22
N TRP A 58 4.39 -4.82 8.10
CA TRP A 58 4.29 -3.36 8.04
C TRP A 58 3.87 -2.86 6.66
N LEU A 59 3.40 -1.61 6.64
CA LEU A 59 3.23 -0.83 5.43
C LEU A 59 4.01 0.46 5.59
N GLU A 60 4.94 0.71 4.67
CA GLU A 60 5.75 1.91 4.64
C GLU A 60 5.33 2.81 3.48
N VAL A 61 5.23 4.12 3.74
CA VAL A 61 5.05 5.14 2.71
C VAL A 61 6.37 5.89 2.55
N ILE A 62 7.05 5.64 1.45
CA ILE A 62 8.36 6.25 1.15
C ILE A 62 8.15 7.47 0.22
N PRO A 63 8.67 8.66 0.58
CA PRO A 63 8.60 9.86 -0.27
C PRO A 63 9.40 9.79 -1.57
#